data_AF-T2G835-F1
#
_entry.id   AF-T2G835-F1
#
_cell.length_a   1.000
_cell.length_b   1.000
_cell.length_c   1.000
_cell.angle_alpha   90.00
_cell.angle_beta   90.00
_cell.angle_gamma   90.00
#
_symmetry.space_group_name_H-M   'P 1'
#
loop_
_entity.id
_entity.type
_entity.pdbx_description
1 polymer ?
#
loop_
_entity_poly.entity_id
_entity_poly.type
_entity_poly.pdbx_seq_one_letter_code
_entity_poly.pdbx_strand_id
1 'polypeptide(L)'
;MTELDRQQYEKSPLSRWVWRASPNACLACQALDGRKFLYPDVPARPHPNCRCTVEVQKCQLPTFQNNKEFGATDAPKNDASAEDMSRHIAYQSAGVFSGYDDGVREQFLGGQKIFVTVKNLGPFLGGVTIKTNLGGDTMAPLSVGQQRTIGFSHFGEAPLMWNVLILVAVGDNSSYFYMIDG
;
A
#
# COMPACT_ATOMS: atom_id res chain seq x y z
N MET A 1 18.97 -19.86 -2.12
CA MET A 1 18.90 -18.41 -1.82
C MET A 1 20.24 -18.04 -1.22
N THR A 2 20.86 -16.93 -1.63
CA THR A 2 22.15 -16.53 -1.02
C THR A 2 21.90 -15.77 0.28
N GLU A 3 22.91 -15.71 1.16
CA GLU A 3 22.82 -14.97 2.42
C GLU A 3 22.62 -13.45 2.20
N LEU A 4 23.23 -12.91 1.13
CA LEU A 4 23.04 -11.52 0.71
C LEU A 4 21.59 -11.25 0.26
N ASP A 5 21.01 -12.16 -0.53
CA ASP A 5 19.60 -12.04 -0.95
C ASP A 5 18.69 -12.04 0.29
N ARG A 6 18.95 -12.93 1.25
CA ARG A 6 18.17 -13.03 2.50
C ARG A 6 18.23 -11.75 3.33
N GLN A 7 19.43 -11.20 3.56
CA GLN A 7 19.60 -9.94 4.28
C GLN A 7 18.92 -8.77 3.58
N GLN A 8 18.90 -8.78 2.25
CA GLN A 8 18.19 -7.78 1.47
C GLN A 8 16.66 -7.93 1.61
N TYR A 9 16.15 -9.16 1.66
CA TYR A 9 14.72 -9.43 1.82
C TYR A 9 14.21 -9.15 3.24
N GLU A 10 15.00 -9.50 4.26
CA GLU A 10 14.69 -9.20 5.66
C GLU A 10 14.62 -7.70 5.94
N LYS A 11 15.36 -6.87 5.18
CA LYS A 11 15.25 -5.40 5.23
C LYS A 11 13.96 -4.86 4.62
N SER A 12 13.25 -5.65 3.81
CA SER A 12 12.02 -5.23 3.14
C SER A 12 11.05 -6.41 2.95
N PRO A 13 10.51 -6.97 4.05
CA PRO A 13 9.71 -8.20 4.03
C PRO A 13 8.39 -8.06 3.27
N LEU A 14 7.93 -6.82 3.05
CA LEU A 14 6.69 -6.51 2.34
C LEU A 14 6.88 -6.11 0.87
N SER A 15 8.11 -6.14 0.35
CA SER A 15 8.39 -5.87 -1.07
C SER A 15 7.92 -7.02 -1.95
N ARG A 16 7.38 -6.69 -3.14
CA ARG A 16 7.16 -7.68 -4.21
C ARG A 16 8.46 -7.90 -4.95
N TRP A 17 8.89 -9.15 -4.96
CA TRP A 17 10.12 -9.61 -5.60
C TRP A 17 9.77 -10.26 -6.92
N VAL A 18 10.36 -9.79 -8.02
CA VAL A 18 10.14 -10.34 -9.35
C VAL A 18 11.37 -11.14 -9.74
N TRP A 19 11.18 -12.41 -10.07
CA TRP A 19 12.25 -13.21 -10.63
C TRP A 19 12.56 -12.76 -12.06
N ARG A 20 13.85 -12.55 -12.35
CA ARG A 20 14.38 -12.18 -13.66
C ARG A 20 15.35 -13.25 -14.12
N ALA A 21 14.95 -14.02 -15.13
CA ALA A 21 15.80 -15.02 -15.74
C ALA A 21 16.88 -14.35 -16.62
N SER A 22 18.10 -14.85 -16.56
CA SER A 22 19.14 -14.45 -17.52
C SER A 22 18.83 -15.00 -18.92
N PRO A 23 19.36 -14.39 -20.00
CA PRO A 23 19.09 -14.84 -21.38
C PRO A 23 19.39 -16.32 -21.67
N ASN A 24 20.34 -16.92 -20.94
CA ASN A 24 20.71 -18.35 -21.03
C ASN A 24 20.28 -19.15 -19.78
N ALA A 25 19.20 -18.76 -19.13
CA ALA A 25 18.70 -19.45 -17.95
C ALA A 25 18.14 -20.84 -18.29
N CYS A 26 18.22 -21.77 -17.34
CA CYS A 26 17.63 -23.09 -17.48
C CYS A 26 16.09 -23.04 -17.55
N LEU A 27 15.46 -24.11 -18.02
CA LEU A 27 14.00 -24.22 -18.15
C LEU A 27 13.26 -23.90 -16.84
N ALA A 28 13.80 -24.32 -15.70
CA ALA A 28 13.23 -24.02 -14.38
C ALA A 28 13.25 -22.52 -14.05
N CYS A 29 14.34 -21.82 -14.38
CA CYS A 29 14.45 -20.37 -14.17
C CYS A 29 13.60 -19.57 -15.16
N GLN A 30 13.49 -20.01 -16.41
CA GLN A 30 12.60 -19.40 -17.40
C GLN A 30 11.13 -19.52 -16.97
N ALA A 31 10.74 -20.66 -16.37
CA ALA A 31 9.38 -20.85 -15.85
C ALA A 31 9.03 -19.91 -14.68
N LEU A 32 10.04 -19.40 -13.98
CA LEU A 32 9.89 -18.44 -12.89
C LEU A 32 9.98 -16.99 -13.38
N ASP A 33 10.45 -16.72 -14.60
CA ASP A 33 10.66 -15.37 -15.11
C ASP A 33 9.37 -14.54 -15.08
N GLY A 34 9.45 -13.34 -14.51
CA GLY A 34 8.31 -12.45 -14.31
C GLY A 34 7.36 -12.84 -13.17
N ARG A 35 7.53 -14.00 -12.51
CA ARG A 35 6.72 -14.37 -11.35
C ARG A 35 7.04 -13.47 -10.16
N LYS A 36 5.98 -13.11 -9.43
CA LYS A 36 6.02 -12.23 -8.26
C LYS A 36 5.96 -13.07 -7.00
N PHE A 37 6.83 -12.78 -6.05
CA PHE A 37 6.94 -13.46 -4.76
C PHE A 37 6.91 -12.43 -3.63
N LEU A 38 6.37 -12.85 -2.49
CA LEU A 38 6.50 -12.15 -1.22
C LEU A 38 7.60 -12.85 -0.42
N TYR A 39 8.30 -12.14 0.47
CA TYR A 39 9.17 -12.81 1.43
C TYR A 39 8.31 -13.43 2.54
N PRO A 40 8.55 -14.68 2.99
CA PRO A 40 9.68 -15.56 2.68
C PRO A 40 9.48 -16.53 1.49
N ASP A 41 8.37 -16.42 0.75
CA ASP A 41 7.99 -17.34 -0.35
C ASP A 41 8.85 -17.23 -1.63
N VAL A 42 9.94 -16.45 -1.61
CA VAL A 42 10.87 -16.35 -2.73
C VAL A 42 11.61 -17.68 -2.88
N PRO A 43 11.46 -18.38 -4.03
CA PRO A 43 12.04 -19.70 -4.19
C PRO A 43 13.57 -19.66 -4.15
N ALA A 44 14.17 -20.72 -3.61
CA ALA A 44 15.61 -20.90 -3.69
C ALA A 44 16.06 -21.08 -5.15
N ARG A 45 17.25 -20.56 -5.47
CA ARG A 45 17.84 -20.73 -6.81
C ARG A 45 17.98 -22.22 -7.14
N PRO A 46 17.51 -22.67 -8.32
CA PRO A 46 17.46 -24.10 -8.66
C PRO A 46 18.83 -24.71 -8.98
N HIS A 47 19.89 -23.90 -9.09
CA HIS A 47 21.25 -24.41 -9.29
C HIS A 47 22.32 -23.52 -8.62
N PRO A 48 23.49 -24.09 -8.24
CA PRO A 48 24.52 -23.39 -7.47
C PRO A 48 25.12 -22.15 -8.18
N ASN A 49 25.21 -22.17 -9.51
CA ASN A 49 25.77 -21.07 -10.33
C ASN A 49 24.69 -20.26 -11.06
N CYS A 50 23.51 -20.10 -10.45
CA CYS A 50 22.40 -19.37 -11.05
C CYS A 50 22.65 -17.87 -11.11
N ARG A 51 22.72 -17.33 -12.34
CA ARG A 51 22.92 -15.90 -12.63
C ARG A 51 21.61 -15.10 -12.70
N CYS A 52 20.45 -15.75 -12.57
CA CYS A 52 19.16 -15.08 -12.50
C CYS A 52 19.09 -14.18 -11.26
N THR A 53 18.42 -13.05 -11.40
CA THR A 53 18.29 -12.03 -10.36
C THR A 53 16.86 -11.98 -9.86
N VAL A 54 16.70 -11.51 -8.63
CA VAL A 54 15.38 -11.20 -8.08
C VAL A 54 15.38 -9.70 -7.83
N GLU A 55 14.50 -8.99 -8.51
CA GLU A 55 14.44 -7.54 -8.47
C GLU A 55 13.27 -7.09 -7.61
N VAL A 56 13.48 -6.05 -6.81
CA VAL A 56 12.37 -5.34 -6.18
C VAL A 56 11.55 -4.73 -7.30
N GLN A 57 10.27 -5.07 -7.37
CA GLN A 57 9.36 -4.34 -8.22
C GLN A 57 9.25 -2.92 -7.66
N LYS A 58 9.88 -1.95 -8.32
CA LYS A 58 9.71 -0.54 -7.98
C LYS A 58 8.23 -0.19 -8.18
N CYS A 59 7.53 0.13 -7.10
CA CYS A 59 6.27 0.86 -7.20
C CYS A 59 6.60 2.20 -7.84
N GLN A 60 6.21 2.40 -9.11
CA GLN A 60 6.23 3.73 -9.69
C GLN A 60 5.16 4.54 -8.96
N LEU A 61 5.59 5.42 -8.05
CA LEU A 61 4.74 6.47 -7.50
C LEU A 61 4.22 7.29 -8.69
N PRO A 62 2.90 7.46 -8.87
CA PRO A 62 2.41 8.41 -9.85
C PRO A 62 2.82 9.81 -9.40
N THR A 63 3.63 10.51 -10.20
CA THR A 63 3.90 11.93 -10.02
C THR A 63 2.60 12.68 -10.32
N PHE A 64 1.90 13.16 -9.30
CA PHE A 64 0.67 13.94 -9.49
C PHE A 64 1.03 15.36 -9.95
N GLN A 65 0.67 15.71 -11.18
CA GLN A 65 0.68 17.10 -11.63
C GLN A 65 -0.58 17.79 -11.10
N ASN A 66 -0.39 18.73 -10.18
CA ASN A 66 -1.45 19.53 -9.57
C ASN A 66 -2.12 20.44 -10.60
N ASN A 67 -3.28 20.04 -11.12
CA ASN A 67 -4.04 20.90 -12.00
C ASN A 67 -5.56 20.77 -11.75
N LYS A 68 -6.12 21.89 -11.24
CA LYS A 68 -7.43 22.47 -11.57
C LYS A 68 -8.63 22.21 -10.64
N GLU A 69 -8.86 23.22 -9.79
CA GLU A 69 -10.13 23.92 -9.50
C GLU A 69 -11.41 23.07 -9.38
N PHE A 70 -11.85 22.84 -8.14
CA PHE A 70 -13.28 22.82 -7.82
C PHE A 70 -13.53 23.76 -6.63
N GLY A 71 -14.58 24.57 -6.80
CA GLY A 71 -14.78 25.85 -6.13
C GLY A 71 -15.17 25.81 -4.65
N ALA A 72 -15.07 27.01 -4.08
CA ALA A 72 -15.55 27.45 -2.76
C ALA A 72 -17.00 26.96 -2.49
N THR A 73 -17.39 26.67 -1.25
CA THR A 73 -17.88 27.72 -0.32
C THR A 73 -17.72 27.40 1.17
N ASP A 74 -17.55 28.50 1.92
CA ASP A 74 -17.89 28.78 3.32
C ASP A 74 -17.00 28.25 4.46
N ALA A 75 -16.17 29.18 4.93
CA ALA A 75 -15.35 29.13 6.15
C ALA A 75 -16.17 29.32 7.44
N PRO A 76 -15.66 28.84 8.58
CA PRO A 76 -15.69 29.60 9.81
C PRO A 76 -14.28 30.07 10.17
N LYS A 77 -14.14 31.39 10.31
CA LYS A 77 -13.03 32.01 11.03
C LYS A 77 -13.12 31.54 12.47
N ASN A 78 -12.03 31.02 13.03
CA ASN A 78 -11.73 31.12 14.45
C ASN A 78 -10.22 31.12 14.64
N ASP A 79 -9.79 32.16 15.33
CA ASP A 79 -8.44 32.52 15.71
C ASP A 79 -7.65 31.35 16.30
N ALA A 80 -6.68 30.84 15.53
CA ALA A 80 -5.62 29.98 16.04
C ALA A 80 -4.31 30.36 15.34
N SER A 81 -3.56 31.21 16.03
CA SER A 81 -2.09 31.35 16.01
C SER A 81 -1.35 30.63 14.87
N ALA A 82 -0.86 31.42 13.92
CA ALA A 82 -0.12 31.04 12.72
C ALA A 82 1.31 30.50 12.96
N GLU A 83 1.61 29.83 14.08
CA GLU A 83 2.97 29.39 14.43
C GLU A 83 3.16 27.87 14.69
N ASP A 84 2.14 27.01 14.53
CA ASP A 84 2.28 25.55 14.77
C ASP A 84 2.18 24.67 13.51
N MET A 85 2.54 25.22 12.34
CA MET A 85 2.46 24.52 11.04
C MET A 85 3.79 23.85 10.60
N SER A 86 4.73 23.58 11.51
CA SER A 86 6.11 23.20 11.12
C SER A 86 6.51 21.73 11.33
N ARG A 87 5.56 20.79 11.52
CA ARG A 87 5.89 19.33 11.63
C ARG A 87 4.93 18.38 10.91
N HIS A 88 4.12 18.86 9.97
CA HIS A 88 3.18 18.01 9.24
C HIS A 88 3.83 17.52 7.95
N ILE A 89 4.35 16.29 7.95
CA ILE A 89 4.50 15.56 6.68
C ILE A 89 3.09 15.17 6.28
N ALA A 90 2.40 16.03 5.54
CA ALA A 90 1.07 15.75 5.02
C ALA A 90 1.22 14.77 3.84
N TYR A 91 0.79 13.53 4.02
CA TYR A 91 0.63 12.56 2.94
C TYR A 91 -0.84 12.44 2.56
N GLN A 92 -1.13 12.48 1.27
CA GLN A 92 -2.45 12.14 0.76
C GLN A 92 -2.33 11.23 -0.46
N SER A 93 -3.05 10.11 -0.43
CA SER A 93 -3.20 9.20 -1.56
C SER A 93 -4.65 8.75 -1.68
N ALA A 94 -5.14 8.60 -2.90
CA ALA A 94 -6.51 8.17 -3.16
C ALA A 94 -6.60 7.36 -4.44
N GLY A 95 -7.59 6.48 -4.51
CA GLY A 95 -7.81 5.65 -5.69
C GLY A 95 -9.06 4.80 -5.61
N VAL A 96 -9.24 3.97 -6.64
CA VAL A 96 -10.35 3.02 -6.75
C VAL A 96 -9.76 1.63 -6.97
N PHE A 97 -10.34 0.62 -6.34
CA PHE A 97 -10.00 -0.79 -6.51
C PHE A 97 -11.28 -1.64 -6.52
N SER A 98 -11.26 -2.81 -7.16
CA SER A 98 -12.46 -3.61 -7.36
C SER A 98 -12.16 -5.08 -7.63
N GLY A 99 -13.08 -5.95 -7.19
CA GLY A 99 -12.95 -7.40 -7.38
C GLY A 99 -12.57 -8.15 -6.10
N TYR A 100 -12.82 -9.45 -6.11
CA TYR A 100 -12.49 -10.35 -5.00
C TYR A 100 -10.98 -10.47 -4.85
N ASP A 101 -10.48 -10.39 -3.62
CA ASP A 101 -9.06 -10.33 -3.27
C ASP A 101 -8.26 -9.19 -3.91
N ASP A 102 -8.92 -8.24 -4.58
CA ASP A 102 -8.26 -7.02 -5.04
C ASP A 102 -7.92 -6.13 -3.84
N GLY A 103 -6.88 -5.34 -3.99
CA GLY A 103 -6.43 -4.48 -2.93
C GLY A 103 -5.31 -3.55 -3.33
N VAL A 104 -5.20 -2.47 -2.57
CA VAL A 104 -4.21 -1.44 -2.77
C VAL A 104 -3.21 -1.42 -1.64
N ARG A 105 -1.96 -1.10 -1.97
CA ARG A 105 -0.88 -0.95 -0.99
C ARG A 105 -0.19 0.38 -1.18
N GLU A 106 -0.14 1.14 -0.10
CA GLU A 106 0.46 2.47 -0.04
C GLU A 106 1.60 2.47 0.98
N GLN A 107 2.75 3.03 0.60
CA GLN A 107 3.91 3.18 1.47
C GLN A 107 4.35 4.64 1.48
N PHE A 108 4.39 5.26 2.65
CA PHE A 108 4.68 6.68 2.78
C PHE A 108 5.22 7.05 4.15
N LEU A 109 6.06 8.10 4.19
CA LEU A 109 6.47 8.71 5.44
C LEU A 109 5.32 9.58 5.93
N GLY A 110 4.86 9.36 7.15
CA GLY A 110 3.77 10.12 7.75
C GLY A 110 4.03 10.41 9.22
N GLY A 111 3.09 11.13 9.84
CA GLY A 111 3.12 11.44 11.26
C GLY A 111 2.90 10.22 12.15
N GLN A 112 2.62 10.46 13.43
CA GLN A 112 2.25 9.41 14.39
C GLN A 112 0.84 8.87 14.18
N LYS A 113 0.04 9.51 13.31
CA LYS A 113 -1.34 9.12 13.03
C LYS A 113 -1.61 9.19 11.54
N ILE A 114 -2.40 8.24 11.07
CA ILE A 114 -2.94 8.23 9.71
C ILE A 114 -4.44 7.95 9.76
N PHE A 115 -5.17 8.41 8.75
CA PHE A 115 -6.59 8.17 8.58
C PHE A 115 -6.81 7.50 7.23
N VAL A 116 -7.48 6.35 7.24
CA VAL A 116 -7.86 5.61 6.03
C VAL A 116 -9.36 5.71 5.88
N THR A 117 -9.79 6.40 4.83
CA THR A 117 -11.18 6.54 4.43
C THR A 117 -11.49 5.57 3.30
N VAL A 118 -12.58 4.81 3.43
CA VAL A 118 -13.03 3.83 2.44
C VAL A 118 -14.52 4.00 2.18
N LYS A 119 -14.91 3.94 0.91
CA LYS A 119 -16.31 4.06 0.47
C LYS A 119 -16.66 2.94 -0.49
N ASN A 120 -17.74 2.23 -0.21
CA ASN A 120 -18.28 1.23 -1.12
C ASN A 120 -19.08 1.92 -2.23
N LEU A 121 -18.65 1.77 -3.48
CA LEU A 121 -19.32 2.32 -4.66
C LEU A 121 -20.41 1.39 -5.20
N GLY A 122 -20.50 0.16 -4.67
CA GLY A 122 -21.47 -0.85 -5.06
C GLY A 122 -20.99 -1.73 -6.23
N PRO A 123 -21.89 -2.53 -6.81
CA PRO A 123 -23.34 -2.57 -6.55
C PRO A 123 -23.75 -3.44 -5.35
N PHE A 124 -22.84 -4.17 -4.72
CA PHE A 124 -23.17 -5.09 -3.62
C PHE A 124 -22.65 -4.63 -2.27
N LEU A 125 -23.28 -5.13 -1.20
CA LEU A 125 -22.73 -5.03 0.14
C LEU A 125 -21.39 -5.75 0.20
N GLY A 126 -20.49 -5.23 1.03
CA GLY A 126 -19.20 -5.87 1.20
C GLY A 126 -18.41 -5.28 2.35
N GLY A 127 -17.10 -5.42 2.29
CA GLY A 127 -16.24 -4.89 3.32
C GLY A 127 -14.78 -4.95 2.91
N VAL A 128 -13.99 -4.13 3.57
CA VAL A 128 -12.55 -4.07 3.34
C VAL A 128 -11.80 -4.37 4.63
N THR A 129 -10.68 -5.07 4.52
CA THR A 129 -9.72 -5.23 5.60
C THR A 129 -8.56 -4.27 5.35
N ILE A 130 -8.31 -3.40 6.32
CA ILE A 130 -7.20 -2.46 6.31
C ILE A 130 -6.15 -3.00 7.28
N LYS A 131 -4.94 -3.19 6.79
CA LYS A 131 -3.78 -3.66 7.55
C LYS A 131 -2.71 -2.60 7.54
N THR A 132 -2.13 -2.32 8.70
CA THR A 132 -1.00 -1.39 8.82
C THR A 132 0.15 -2.07 9.55
N ASN A 133 1.38 -1.75 9.17
CA ASN A 133 2.57 -2.27 9.85
C ASN A 133 2.71 -1.80 11.31
N LEU A 134 2.07 -0.69 11.69
CA LEU A 134 2.24 -0.06 13.00
C LEU A 134 0.96 0.02 13.85
N GLY A 135 -0.22 -0.11 13.24
CA GLY A 135 -1.53 0.02 13.88
C GLY A 135 -2.40 -1.25 13.83
N GLY A 136 -1.88 -2.34 13.28
CA GLY A 136 -2.57 -3.63 13.19
C GLY A 136 -3.61 -3.70 12.07
N ASP A 137 -4.54 -4.64 12.22
CA ASP A 137 -5.54 -5.00 11.22
C ASP A 137 -6.95 -4.57 11.68
N THR A 138 -7.76 -4.03 10.78
CA THR A 138 -9.15 -3.65 11.05
C THR A 138 -10.04 -4.03 9.87
N MET A 139 -11.17 -4.66 10.16
CA MET A 139 -12.20 -4.96 9.17
C MET A 139 -13.31 -3.89 9.19
N ALA A 140 -13.66 -3.39 8.01
CA ALA A 140 -14.68 -2.36 7.83
C ALA A 140 -15.81 -2.88 6.93
N PRO A 141 -16.91 -3.40 7.50
CA PRO A 141 -18.10 -3.73 6.73
C PRO A 141 -18.76 -2.44 6.20
N LEU A 142 -19.16 -2.45 4.93
CA LEU A 142 -19.68 -1.30 4.20
C LEU A 142 -20.89 -1.70 3.34
N SER A 143 -22.05 -1.10 3.63
CA SER A 143 -23.19 -1.10 2.72
C SER A 143 -22.91 -0.28 1.46
N VAL A 144 -23.68 -0.49 0.38
CA VAL A 144 -23.54 0.28 -0.86
C VAL A 144 -23.72 1.77 -0.59
N GLY A 145 -22.78 2.59 -1.06
CA GLY A 145 -22.74 4.03 -0.84
C GLY A 145 -22.18 4.46 0.52
N GLN A 146 -21.99 3.54 1.47
CA GLN A 146 -21.48 3.85 2.80
C GLN A 146 -19.98 4.18 2.74
N GLN A 147 -19.58 5.16 3.55
CA GLN A 147 -18.19 5.54 3.80
C GLN A 147 -17.84 5.31 5.28
N ARG A 148 -16.60 4.92 5.55
CA ARG A 148 -16.01 4.87 6.89
C ARG A 148 -14.60 5.43 6.88
N THR A 149 -14.22 6.08 7.97
CA THR A 149 -12.85 6.57 8.21
C THR A 149 -12.31 5.88 9.46
N ILE A 150 -11.11 5.31 9.34
CA ILE A 150 -10.45 4.56 10.40
C ILE A 150 -9.10 5.21 10.68
N GLY A 151 -8.87 5.58 11.94
CA GLY A 151 -7.60 6.15 12.37
C GLY A 151 -6.66 5.06 12.90
N PHE A 152 -5.40 5.10 12.46
CA PHE A 152 -4.32 4.31 13.03
C PHE A 152 -3.32 5.25 13.67
N SER A 153 -2.78 4.86 14.83
CA SER A 153 -1.81 5.66 15.55
C SER A 153 -0.68 4.79 16.08
N HIS A 154 0.54 5.31 16.01
CA HIS A 154 1.71 4.70 16.61
C HIS A 154 2.55 5.76 17.31
N PHE A 155 2.91 5.51 18.57
CA PHE A 155 3.74 6.42 19.36
C PHE A 155 5.21 6.12 19.11
N GLY A 156 5.99 7.14 18.75
CA GLY A 156 7.41 7.03 18.46
C GLY A 156 7.97 8.32 17.89
N GLU A 157 9.26 8.33 17.57
CA GLU A 157 9.89 9.46 16.88
C GLU A 157 9.40 9.50 15.42
N ALA A 158 8.80 10.63 15.03
CA ALA A 158 8.37 10.87 13.66
C ALA A 158 9.56 11.39 12.81
N PRO A 159 9.57 11.14 11.49
CA PRO A 159 8.51 10.51 10.69
C PRO A 159 8.53 8.99 10.72
N LEU A 160 7.34 8.39 10.69
CA LEU A 160 7.17 6.94 10.67
C LEU A 160 6.93 6.44 9.24
N MET A 161 7.53 5.29 8.91
CA MET A 161 7.28 4.62 7.65
C MET A 161 5.98 3.80 7.74
N TRP A 162 4.90 4.33 7.18
CA TRP A 162 3.62 3.65 7.09
C TRP A 162 3.56 2.74 5.88
N ASN A 163 3.04 1.54 6.08
CA ASN A 163 2.65 0.61 5.04
C ASN A 163 1.19 0.23 5.28
N VAL A 164 0.32 0.69 4.39
CA VAL A 164 -1.12 0.44 4.47
C VAL A 164 -1.50 -0.51 3.34
N LEU A 165 -2.17 -1.60 3.69
CA LEU A 165 -2.76 -2.55 2.75
C LEU A 165 -4.27 -2.54 2.95
N ILE A 166 -5.02 -2.24 1.91
CA ILE A 166 -6.49 -2.28 1.91
C ILE A 166 -6.91 -3.41 0.97
N LEU A 167 -7.61 -4.40 1.50
CA LEU A 167 -8.06 -5.60 0.78
C LEU A 167 -9.58 -5.66 0.78
N VAL A 168 -10.18 -6.10 -0.33
CA VAL A 168 -11.59 -6.52 -0.30
C VAL A 168 -11.70 -7.81 0.51
N ALA A 169 -12.54 -7.82 1.54
CA ALA A 169 -12.68 -8.93 2.47
C ALA A 169 -14.03 -9.66 2.32
N VAL A 170 -15.07 -8.97 1.84
CA VAL A 170 -16.41 -9.52 1.70
C VAL A 170 -17.09 -8.87 0.50
N GLY A 171 -17.77 -9.68 -0.32
CA GLY A 171 -18.60 -9.23 -1.44
C GLY A 171 -17.86 -9.20 -2.77
N ASP A 172 -18.22 -10.13 -3.66
CA ASP A 172 -17.68 -10.16 -5.02
C ASP A 172 -18.31 -9.05 -5.86
N ASN A 173 -17.54 -8.53 -6.81
CA ASN A 173 -17.98 -7.54 -7.82
C ASN A 173 -18.35 -6.15 -7.31
N SER A 174 -17.89 -5.72 -6.13
CA SER A 174 -18.01 -4.32 -5.70
C SER A 174 -16.75 -3.51 -5.97
N SER A 175 -16.93 -2.22 -6.22
CA SER A 175 -15.85 -1.24 -6.33
C SER A 175 -15.75 -0.40 -5.07
N TYR A 176 -14.54 -0.02 -4.70
CA TYR A 176 -14.26 0.76 -3.50
C TYR A 176 -13.39 1.95 -3.84
N PHE A 177 -13.76 3.11 -3.33
CA PHE A 177 -12.88 4.27 -3.28
C PHE A 177 -12.15 4.28 -1.94
N TYR A 178 -10.86 4.63 -1.96
CA TYR A 178 -10.09 4.86 -0.74
C TYR A 178 -9.36 6.20 -0.79
N MET A 179 -9.08 6.73 0.39
CA MET A 179 -8.24 7.90 0.63
C MET A 179 -7.44 7.68 1.92
N ILE A 180 -6.15 8.00 1.91
CA ILE A 180 -5.26 7.93 3.05
C ILE A 180 -4.71 9.32 3.30
N ASP A 181 -4.86 9.80 4.54
CA ASP A 181 -4.29 11.06 5.02
C ASP A 181 -3.30 10.75 6.17
N GLY A 182 -2.12 11.35 6.19
CA GLY A 182 -1.07 11.05 7.18
C GLY A 182 -0.07 12.17 7.43
#